data_AF-A0A383AAS3-F1
#
_entry.id   AF-A0A383AAS3-F1
#
_cell.length_a   1.000
_cell.length_b   1.000
_cell.length_c   1.000
_cell.angle_alpha   90.00
_cell.angle_beta   90.00
_cell.angle_gamma   90.00
#
_symmetry.space_group_name_H-M   'P 1'
#
loop_
_entity.id
_entity.type
_entity.pdbx_description
1 polymer ?
#
loop_
_entity_poly.entity_id
_entity_poly.type
_entity_poly.pdbx_seq_one_letter_code
_entity_poly.pdbx_strand_id
1 'polypeptide(L)'
;MAGTNWEGMDSEVANKVRELSAAYLENAENIPTEITSWANQERQTWGGGYEGRTIHELIQNGADEILRWVEDPTKKSFKSGGIRVVLTSSALYCANEGHPLTPEGVSTLLSNNLSYKTGNEIGRFGVGFKAGLPVTDRPEIYSATGSLGFDRGRSHRAFSRISPGSLAKERVPVLRIADPIDPGEAFVDDDILTELADGGASPIVKLPFKPKVAGQPAMATG
;
A
#
# COMPACT_ATOMS: atom_id res chain seq x y z
N MET A 1 9.45 1.12 22.85
CA MET A 1 9.26 2.23 21.91
C MET A 1 9.32 1.64 20.52
N ALA A 2 8.16 1.38 19.90
CA ALA A 2 8.01 0.66 18.63
C ALA A 2 9.00 1.10 17.52
N GLY A 3 9.32 2.39 17.46
CA GLY A 3 10.17 2.96 16.41
C GLY A 3 11.66 2.64 16.44
N THR A 4 12.22 2.08 17.53
CA THR A 4 13.69 1.89 17.62
C THR A 4 14.19 0.61 16.93
N ASN A 5 13.31 -0.33 16.61
CA ASN A 5 13.67 -1.62 16.00
C ASN A 5 13.18 -1.76 14.55
N TRP A 6 12.60 -0.70 13.99
CA TRP A 6 12.11 -0.68 12.61
C TRP A 6 13.17 -0.02 11.72
N GLU A 7 13.45 -0.64 10.59
CA GLU A 7 14.40 -0.09 9.64
C GLU A 7 13.84 1.20 9.02
N GLY A 8 14.68 2.23 9.03
CA GLY A 8 14.32 3.56 8.56
C GLY A 8 14.61 3.78 7.07
N MET A 9 14.92 5.03 6.74
CA MET A 9 15.06 5.50 5.36
C MET A 9 16.22 4.87 4.56
N ASP A 10 17.16 4.18 5.21
CA ASP A 10 18.31 3.55 4.56
C ASP A 10 18.13 2.04 4.32
N SER A 11 16.96 1.48 4.64
CA SER A 11 16.68 0.05 4.47
C SER A 11 16.73 -0.42 3.02
N GLU A 12 16.90 -1.72 2.81
CA GLU A 12 16.83 -2.31 1.46
C GLU A 12 15.47 -2.06 0.79
N VAL A 13 14.39 -2.12 1.58
CA VAL A 13 13.02 -1.77 1.14
C VAL A 13 12.96 -0.31 0.71
N ALA A 14 13.47 0.62 1.51
CA ALA A 14 13.45 2.04 1.20
C ALA A 14 14.26 2.36 -0.07
N ASN A 15 15.42 1.72 -0.23
CA ASN A 15 16.24 1.84 -1.44
C ASN A 15 15.52 1.29 -2.67
N LYS A 16 14.87 0.12 -2.56
CA LYS A 16 14.09 -0.46 -3.66
C LYS A 16 12.89 0.41 -4.05
N VAL A 17 12.22 1.04 -3.09
CA VAL A 17 11.12 1.99 -3.35
C VAL A 17 11.62 3.17 -4.19
N ARG A 18 12.76 3.77 -3.83
CA ARG A 18 13.36 4.88 -4.59
C ARG A 18 13.76 4.45 -5.99
N GLU A 19 14.46 3.31 -6.10
CA GLU A 19 14.91 2.74 -7.37
C GLU A 19 13.75 2.53 -8.35
N LEU A 20 12.71 1.80 -7.93
CA LEU A 20 11.57 1.50 -8.79
C LEU A 20 10.75 2.73 -9.12
N SER A 21 10.55 3.64 -8.15
CA SER A 21 9.81 4.87 -8.40
C SER A 21 10.53 5.77 -9.40
N ALA A 22 11.86 5.85 -9.33
CA ALA A 22 12.67 6.56 -10.33
C ALA A 22 12.57 5.89 -11.71
N ALA A 23 12.71 4.55 -11.77
CA ALA A 23 12.59 3.80 -13.02
C ALA A 23 11.21 3.96 -13.68
N TYR A 24 10.12 4.01 -12.91
CA TYR A 24 8.78 4.26 -13.48
C TYR A 24 8.59 5.69 -13.99
N LEU A 25 9.23 6.68 -13.35
CA LEU A 25 9.21 8.05 -13.86
C LEU A 25 10.02 8.14 -15.17
N GLU A 26 11.21 7.55 -15.23
CA GLU A 26 12.01 7.48 -16.45
C GLU A 26 11.27 6.74 -17.57
N ASN A 27 10.62 5.61 -17.27
CA ASN A 27 9.81 4.90 -18.26
C ASN A 27 8.62 5.75 -18.75
N ALA A 28 8.01 6.54 -17.88
CA ALA A 28 6.95 7.47 -18.26
C ALA A 28 7.47 8.62 -19.15
N GLU A 29 8.69 9.10 -18.93
CA GLU A 29 9.34 10.08 -19.81
C GLU A 29 9.59 9.50 -21.21
N ASN A 30 10.03 8.24 -21.28
CA ASN A 30 10.28 7.53 -22.53
C ASN A 30 8.98 7.13 -23.26
N ILE A 31 7.93 6.74 -22.52
CA ILE A 31 6.65 6.27 -23.06
C ILE A 31 5.48 6.93 -22.30
N PRO A 32 5.15 8.21 -22.56
CA PRO A 32 4.13 8.94 -21.80
C PRO A 32 2.72 8.34 -21.85
N THR A 33 2.41 7.55 -22.88
CA THR A 33 1.13 6.84 -23.01
C THR A 33 0.92 5.79 -21.91
N GLU A 34 2.01 5.26 -21.31
CA GLU A 34 1.94 4.32 -20.19
C GLU A 34 1.27 4.91 -18.95
N ILE A 35 1.38 6.22 -18.72
CA ILE A 35 0.71 6.91 -17.59
C ILE A 35 -0.81 6.64 -17.64
N THR A 36 -1.39 6.70 -18.84
CA THR A 36 -2.82 6.44 -19.05
C THR A 36 -3.14 4.95 -18.89
N SER A 37 -2.26 4.07 -19.36
CA SER A 37 -2.37 2.61 -19.17
C SER A 37 -2.42 2.27 -17.68
N TRP A 38 -1.48 2.78 -16.88
CA TRP A 38 -1.43 2.54 -15.44
C TRP A 38 -2.65 3.10 -14.70
N ALA A 39 -3.08 4.32 -15.06
CA ALA A 39 -4.29 4.90 -14.50
C ALA A 39 -5.52 4.02 -14.75
N ASN A 40 -5.66 3.50 -15.96
CA ASN A 40 -6.76 2.60 -16.31
C ASN A 40 -6.67 1.27 -15.56
N GLN A 41 -5.48 0.70 -15.38
CA GLN A 41 -5.25 -0.53 -14.61
C GLN A 41 -5.60 -0.39 -13.12
N GLU A 42 -5.47 0.80 -12.55
CA GLU A 42 -5.90 1.08 -11.16
C GLU A 42 -7.42 1.24 -11.04
N ARG A 43 -8.10 1.63 -12.14
CA ARG A 43 -9.55 1.88 -12.19
C ARG A 43 -10.37 0.67 -12.63
N GLN A 44 -9.80 -0.23 -13.41
CA GLN A 44 -10.49 -1.44 -13.91
C GLN A 44 -11.03 -2.34 -12.78
N THR A 45 -10.65 -2.08 -11.53
CA THR A 45 -11.24 -2.70 -10.33
C THR A 45 -12.69 -2.26 -10.07
N TRP A 46 -13.18 -1.17 -10.67
CA TRP A 46 -14.49 -0.56 -10.38
C TRP A 46 -15.70 -1.15 -11.14
N GLY A 47 -15.53 -2.25 -11.90
CA GLY A 47 -16.60 -2.79 -12.76
C GLY A 47 -17.19 -4.14 -12.38
N GLY A 48 -16.77 -4.77 -11.27
CA GLY A 48 -17.05 -6.21 -11.05
C GLY A 48 -17.24 -6.67 -9.60
N GLY A 49 -17.76 -5.84 -8.70
CA GLY A 49 -18.15 -6.26 -7.34
C GLY A 49 -17.14 -6.03 -6.22
N TYR A 50 -16.20 -5.09 -6.38
CA TYR A 50 -15.23 -4.70 -5.33
C TYR A 50 -15.67 -3.50 -4.47
N GLU A 51 -16.83 -2.90 -4.73
CA GLU A 51 -17.39 -1.88 -3.84
C GLU A 51 -17.60 -2.47 -2.44
N GLY A 52 -17.03 -1.83 -1.42
CA GLY A 52 -17.15 -2.26 -0.03
C GLY A 52 -16.25 -3.42 0.42
N ARG A 53 -15.37 -3.97 -0.45
CA ARG A 53 -14.50 -5.09 -0.07
C ARG A 53 -13.13 -4.72 0.50
N THR A 54 -12.81 -3.43 0.66
CA THR A 54 -11.48 -2.98 1.14
C THR A 54 -11.00 -3.74 2.39
N ILE A 55 -11.85 -3.88 3.41
CA ILE A 55 -11.50 -4.62 4.64
C ILE A 55 -11.26 -6.11 4.34
N HIS A 56 -12.13 -6.74 3.54
CA HIS A 56 -11.97 -8.14 3.14
C HIS A 56 -10.66 -8.39 2.39
N GLU A 57 -10.31 -7.53 1.43
CA GLU A 57 -9.07 -7.68 0.66
C GLU A 57 -7.83 -7.47 1.54
N LEU A 58 -7.86 -6.52 2.47
CA LEU A 58 -6.76 -6.32 3.41
C LEU A 58 -6.58 -7.49 4.38
N ILE A 59 -7.70 -8.04 4.90
CA ILE A 59 -7.67 -9.24 5.74
C ILE A 59 -7.13 -10.43 4.94
N GLN A 60 -7.59 -10.62 3.70
CA GLN A 60 -7.10 -11.71 2.86
C GLN A 60 -5.60 -11.59 2.59
N ASN A 61 -5.12 -10.40 2.21
CA ASN A 61 -3.68 -10.16 2.07
C ASN A 61 -2.91 -10.47 3.36
N GLY A 62 -3.43 -10.07 4.53
CA GLY A 62 -2.81 -10.38 5.81
C GLY A 62 -2.79 -11.88 6.11
N ALA A 63 -3.86 -12.60 5.79
CA ALA A 63 -3.94 -14.04 5.98
C ALA A 63 -2.96 -14.80 5.07
N ASP A 64 -2.86 -14.39 3.81
CA ASP A 64 -1.91 -14.95 2.85
C ASP A 64 -0.47 -14.78 3.34
N GLU A 65 -0.11 -13.59 3.86
CA GLU A 65 1.24 -13.34 4.38
C GLU A 65 1.54 -14.08 5.69
N ILE A 66 0.54 -14.33 6.54
CA ILE A 66 0.69 -15.21 7.70
C ILE A 66 0.96 -16.64 7.26
N LEU A 67 0.18 -17.17 6.30
CA LEU A 67 0.36 -18.53 5.77
C LEU A 67 1.75 -18.71 5.16
N ARG A 68 2.20 -17.75 4.34
CA ARG A 68 3.56 -17.77 3.76
C ARG A 68 4.64 -17.81 4.83
N TRP A 69 4.47 -17.05 5.91
CA TRP A 69 5.43 -17.05 7.01
C TRP A 69 5.44 -18.38 7.78
N VAL A 70 4.27 -19.00 7.99
CA VAL A 70 4.15 -20.32 8.62
C VAL A 70 4.82 -21.40 7.76
N GLU A 71 4.73 -21.29 6.44
CA GLU A 71 5.30 -22.25 5.49
C GLU A 71 6.80 -22.02 5.22
N ASP A 72 7.37 -20.87 5.58
CA ASP A 72 8.78 -20.55 5.34
C ASP A 72 9.70 -21.37 6.26
N PRO A 73 10.42 -22.39 5.74
CA PRO A 73 11.25 -23.27 6.56
C PRO A 73 12.51 -22.56 7.10
N THR A 74 12.83 -21.37 6.59
CA THR A 74 14.01 -20.59 6.97
C THR A 74 13.74 -19.66 8.16
N LYS A 75 12.46 -19.42 8.51
CA LYS A 75 12.06 -18.45 9.55
C LYS A 75 11.49 -19.14 10.78
N LYS A 76 12.36 -19.42 11.75
CA LYS A 76 12.00 -19.99 13.06
C LYS A 76 11.39 -18.99 14.05
N SER A 77 11.14 -17.74 13.64
CA SER A 77 10.71 -16.64 14.50
C SER A 77 9.21 -16.34 14.44
N PHE A 78 8.39 -17.15 13.76
CA PHE A 78 6.94 -17.05 13.86
C PHE A 78 6.50 -17.24 15.31
N LYS A 79 5.77 -16.28 15.85
CA LYS A 79 5.26 -16.33 17.24
C LYS A 79 3.75 -16.60 17.27
N SER A 80 3.00 -15.93 16.39
CA SER A 80 1.55 -15.96 16.31
C SER A 80 1.07 -15.41 14.96
N GLY A 81 -0.17 -15.74 14.58
CA GLY A 81 -0.78 -15.34 13.31
C GLY A 81 -2.02 -14.47 13.51
N GLY A 82 -1.85 -13.29 14.11
CA GLY A 82 -2.94 -12.34 14.33
C GLY A 82 -3.19 -11.38 13.16
N ILE A 83 -4.44 -11.01 12.96
CA ILE A 83 -4.84 -9.85 12.14
C ILE A 83 -5.68 -8.92 13.02
N ARG A 84 -5.34 -7.63 13.02
CA ARG A 84 -6.06 -6.58 13.75
C ARG A 84 -6.52 -5.51 12.77
N VAL A 85 -7.82 -5.22 12.80
CA VAL A 85 -8.43 -4.16 11.99
C VAL A 85 -8.93 -3.08 12.91
N VAL A 86 -8.46 -1.84 12.73
CA VAL A 86 -8.87 -0.69 13.54
C VAL A 86 -9.47 0.36 12.62
N LEU A 87 -10.72 0.72 12.88
CA LEU A 87 -11.42 1.78 12.15
C LEU A 87 -11.59 2.99 13.06
N THR A 88 -11.09 4.14 12.61
CA THR A 88 -11.24 5.42 13.32
C THR A 88 -12.08 6.39 12.48
N SER A 89 -12.29 7.60 12.98
CA SER A 89 -12.90 8.67 12.19
C SER A 89 -12.00 9.18 11.05
N SER A 90 -10.69 8.93 11.10
CA SER A 90 -9.68 9.51 10.22
C SER A 90 -8.89 8.48 9.39
N ALA A 91 -8.90 7.20 9.76
CA ALA A 91 -8.15 6.17 9.04
C ALA A 91 -8.70 4.75 9.28
N LEU A 92 -8.37 3.85 8.37
CA LEU A 92 -8.49 2.40 8.54
C LEU A 92 -7.08 1.80 8.65
N TYR A 93 -6.87 0.96 9.66
CA TYR A 93 -5.64 0.20 9.87
C TYR A 93 -5.95 -1.29 9.69
N CYS A 94 -5.08 -2.01 8.99
CA CYS A 94 -5.09 -3.47 8.93
C CYS A 94 -3.66 -3.98 9.18
N ALA A 95 -3.47 -4.52 10.36
CA ALA A 95 -2.20 -5.00 10.88
C ALA A 95 -2.19 -6.52 10.91
N ASN A 96 -1.12 -7.17 10.47
CA ASN A 96 -0.97 -8.62 10.57
C ASN A 96 0.40 -9.01 11.09
N GLU A 97 0.50 -10.22 11.63
CA GLU A 97 1.73 -10.81 12.16
C GLU A 97 2.37 -11.79 11.14
N GLY A 98 2.26 -11.46 9.84
CA GLY A 98 2.80 -12.23 8.73
C GLY A 98 4.21 -11.81 8.31
N HIS A 99 4.56 -12.08 7.04
CA HIS A 99 5.88 -11.74 6.51
C HIS A 99 6.10 -10.22 6.43
N PRO A 100 7.15 -9.64 7.03
CA PRO A 100 7.52 -8.24 6.84
C PRO A 100 7.76 -7.93 5.37
N LEU A 101 7.58 -6.66 4.99
CA LEU A 101 7.74 -6.22 3.61
C LEU A 101 9.18 -6.45 3.12
N THR A 102 9.36 -7.05 1.95
CA THR A 102 10.69 -7.25 1.34
C THR A 102 10.88 -6.39 0.09
N PRO A 103 12.12 -6.20 -0.39
CA PRO A 103 12.39 -5.56 -1.69
C PRO A 103 11.64 -6.22 -2.86
N GLU A 104 11.50 -7.55 -2.86
CA GLU A 104 10.71 -8.29 -3.85
C GLU A 104 9.22 -7.95 -3.71
N GLY A 105 8.73 -7.88 -2.46
CA GLY A 105 7.37 -7.42 -2.17
C GLY A 105 7.09 -6.02 -2.71
N VAL A 106 8.02 -5.07 -2.55
CA VAL A 106 7.94 -3.73 -3.18
C VAL A 106 7.88 -3.84 -4.70
N SER A 107 8.71 -4.69 -5.30
CA SER A 107 8.74 -4.90 -6.75
C SER A 107 7.39 -5.40 -7.25
N THR A 108 6.78 -6.36 -6.57
CA THR A 108 5.42 -6.85 -6.88
C THR A 108 4.36 -5.76 -6.70
N LEU A 109 4.45 -4.98 -5.62
CA LEU A 109 3.50 -3.93 -5.28
C LEU A 109 3.46 -2.81 -6.34
N LEU A 110 4.63 -2.28 -6.74
CA LEU A 110 4.73 -1.18 -7.71
C LEU A 110 4.57 -1.66 -9.17
N SER A 111 4.85 -2.94 -9.46
CA SER A 111 4.69 -3.50 -10.80
C SER A 111 3.23 -3.62 -11.24
N ASN A 112 2.30 -3.72 -10.30
CA ASN A 112 0.85 -3.64 -10.45
C ASN A 112 0.19 -4.43 -11.62
N ASN A 113 0.92 -5.35 -12.29
CA ASN A 113 0.43 -6.15 -13.41
C ASN A 113 1.32 -7.29 -13.95
N LEU A 114 2.32 -7.80 -13.22
CA LEU A 114 2.92 -9.10 -13.59
C LEU A 114 2.20 -10.24 -12.86
N SER A 115 0.89 -10.39 -13.09
CA SER A 115 0.28 -11.68 -12.79
C SER A 115 0.53 -12.62 -13.96
N TYR A 116 1.64 -13.34 -13.92
CA TYR A 116 1.68 -14.62 -14.61
C TYR A 116 0.71 -15.54 -13.86
N LYS A 117 -0.44 -15.85 -14.49
CA LYS A 117 -1.42 -16.81 -13.98
C LYS A 117 -0.91 -18.24 -14.20
N THR A 118 0.24 -18.57 -13.64
CA THR A 118 0.80 -19.92 -13.68
C THR A 118 0.96 -20.42 -12.27
N GLY A 119 0.02 -21.27 -11.85
CA GLY A 119 0.09 -21.98 -10.57
C GLY A 119 -0.77 -21.37 -9.47
N ASN A 120 -1.08 -22.19 -8.47
CA ASN A 120 -2.00 -22.01 -7.34
C ASN A 120 -1.66 -20.85 -6.37
N GLU A 121 -0.92 -19.83 -6.80
CA GLU A 121 -0.42 -18.74 -5.97
C GLU A 121 -1.38 -17.54 -6.00
N ILE A 122 -2.48 -17.67 -5.27
CA ILE A 122 -3.32 -16.52 -4.91
C ILE A 122 -2.64 -15.84 -3.73
N GLY A 123 -1.92 -14.75 -4.00
CA GLY A 123 -1.24 -13.93 -2.99
C GLY A 123 -0.77 -12.63 -3.64
N ARG A 124 -1.73 -11.78 -4.01
CA ARG A 124 -1.53 -10.62 -4.90
C ARG A 124 -1.55 -9.34 -4.06
N PHE A 125 -0.39 -8.90 -3.58
CA PHE A 125 -0.23 -7.56 -2.99
C PHE A 125 -0.87 -6.44 -3.84
N GLY A 126 -0.97 -6.61 -5.16
CA GLY A 126 -1.53 -5.60 -6.07
C GLY A 126 -3.07 -5.44 -6.09
N VAL A 127 -3.86 -6.33 -5.48
CA VAL A 127 -5.36 -6.23 -5.54
C VAL A 127 -5.93 -5.50 -4.33
N GLY A 128 -5.51 -5.84 -3.11
CA GLY A 128 -6.08 -5.24 -1.90
C GLY A 128 -5.81 -3.75 -1.72
N PHE A 129 -4.66 -3.24 -2.18
CA PHE A 129 -4.35 -1.80 -2.11
C PHE A 129 -5.18 -0.95 -3.08
N LYS A 130 -5.51 -1.49 -4.26
CA LYS A 130 -6.42 -0.81 -5.22
C LYS A 130 -7.80 -0.61 -4.61
N ALA A 131 -8.28 -1.58 -3.83
CA ALA A 131 -9.56 -1.49 -3.14
C ALA A 131 -9.60 -0.37 -2.09
N GLY A 132 -8.46 0.16 -1.64
CA GLY A 132 -8.37 1.31 -0.73
C GLY A 132 -8.47 2.69 -1.41
N LEU A 133 -8.15 2.80 -2.70
CA LEU A 133 -8.13 4.07 -3.43
C LEU A 133 -9.46 4.86 -3.48
N PRO A 134 -10.65 4.22 -3.33
CA PRO A 134 -11.88 4.97 -3.12
C PRO A 134 -11.88 5.80 -1.83
N VAL A 135 -11.31 5.28 -0.74
CA VAL A 135 -11.38 5.87 0.61
C VAL A 135 -10.14 6.67 1.02
N THR A 136 -8.99 6.43 0.40
CA THR A 136 -7.74 7.17 0.67
C THR A 136 -7.07 7.69 -0.60
N ASP A 137 -6.35 8.81 -0.49
CA ASP A 137 -5.41 9.30 -1.50
C ASP A 137 -3.94 9.01 -1.14
N ARG A 138 -3.71 8.50 0.08
CA ARG A 138 -2.38 8.31 0.66
C ARG A 138 -2.26 6.96 1.38
N PRO A 139 -2.43 5.82 0.69
CA PRO A 139 -2.23 4.53 1.34
C PRO A 139 -0.77 4.36 1.78
N GLU A 140 -0.58 3.83 2.98
CA GLU A 140 0.72 3.68 3.64
C GLU A 140 0.90 2.22 4.10
N ILE A 141 2.15 1.74 4.03
CA ILE A 141 2.57 0.44 4.53
C ILE A 141 3.72 0.65 5.48
N TYR A 142 3.54 0.17 6.69
CA TYR A 142 4.52 0.18 7.76
C TYR A 142 5.00 -1.25 7.98
N SER A 143 6.29 -1.52 7.83
CA SER A 143 6.88 -2.80 8.19
C SER A 143 8.24 -2.65 8.86
N ALA A 144 8.60 -3.61 9.71
CA ALA A 144 9.85 -3.61 10.48
C ALA A 144 11.11 -3.57 9.61
N THR A 145 11.04 -4.03 8.36
CA THR A 145 12.11 -4.05 7.35
C THR A 145 12.10 -2.83 6.42
N GLY A 146 11.17 -1.90 6.63
CA GLY A 146 11.02 -0.66 5.87
C GLY A 146 9.57 -0.33 5.57
N SER A 147 9.31 0.97 5.42
CA SER A 147 7.96 1.52 5.25
C SER A 147 7.88 2.37 4.00
N LEU A 148 6.70 2.45 3.39
CA LEU A 148 6.46 3.23 2.19
C LEU A 148 5.03 3.79 2.12
N GLY A 149 4.88 4.89 1.40
CA GLY A 149 3.61 5.56 1.17
C GLY A 149 3.41 5.90 -0.29
N PHE A 150 2.15 5.86 -0.70
CA PHE A 150 1.72 6.45 -1.95
C PHE A 150 1.08 7.81 -1.69
N ASP A 151 1.10 8.70 -2.67
CA ASP A 151 0.44 10.00 -2.55
C ASP A 151 -0.09 10.43 -3.92
N ARG A 152 -1.43 10.50 -4.06
CA ARG A 152 -2.08 10.92 -5.30
C ARG A 152 -1.61 12.30 -5.76
N GLY A 153 -1.42 13.24 -4.85
CA GLY A 153 -0.96 14.59 -5.15
C GLY A 153 0.48 14.61 -5.67
N ARG A 154 1.38 13.82 -5.08
CA ARG A 154 2.74 13.61 -5.58
C ARG A 154 2.73 12.99 -6.97
N SER A 155 1.99 11.89 -7.16
CA SER A 155 1.86 11.26 -8.47
C SER A 155 1.34 12.23 -9.50
N HIS A 156 0.33 13.04 -9.14
CA HIS A 156 -0.23 14.04 -10.05
C HIS A 156 0.83 15.07 -10.45
N ARG A 157 1.55 15.64 -9.48
CA ARG A 157 2.64 16.59 -9.76
C ARG A 157 3.74 15.98 -10.64
N ALA A 158 4.13 14.74 -10.38
CA ALA A 158 5.19 14.08 -11.12
C ALA A 158 4.75 13.79 -12.57
N PHE A 159 3.62 13.11 -12.77
CA PHE A 159 3.16 12.72 -14.09
C PHE A 159 2.63 13.88 -14.92
N SER A 160 2.08 14.94 -14.31
CA SER A 160 1.67 16.15 -15.04
C SER A 160 2.86 16.95 -15.60
N ARG A 161 4.06 16.81 -15.05
CA ARG A 161 5.27 17.39 -15.65
C ARG A 161 5.67 16.66 -16.93
N ILE A 162 5.44 15.35 -16.97
CA ILE A 162 5.78 14.47 -18.10
C ILE A 162 4.73 14.57 -19.21
N SER A 163 3.44 14.62 -18.85
CA SER A 163 2.33 14.77 -19.80
C SER A 163 1.42 15.96 -19.40
N PRO A 164 1.83 17.20 -19.73
CA PRO A 164 1.02 18.38 -19.44
C PRO A 164 -0.32 18.37 -20.19
N GLY A 165 -1.41 18.70 -19.50
CA GLY A 165 -2.74 18.90 -20.11
C GLY A 165 -3.59 17.64 -20.34
N SER A 166 -3.07 16.44 -20.07
CA SER A 166 -3.77 15.17 -20.32
C SER A 166 -4.28 14.46 -19.05
N LEU A 167 -3.80 14.85 -17.87
CA LEU A 167 -3.99 14.08 -16.63
C LEU A 167 -4.73 14.87 -15.55
N ALA A 168 -6.05 14.70 -15.48
CA ALA A 168 -6.81 15.14 -14.32
C ALA A 168 -6.37 14.35 -13.06
N LYS A 169 -6.41 14.98 -11.89
CA LYS A 169 -5.90 14.42 -10.63
C LYS A 169 -6.56 13.09 -10.26
N GLU A 170 -7.83 12.92 -10.60
CA GLU A 170 -8.58 11.70 -10.36
C GLU A 170 -8.10 10.56 -11.27
N ARG A 171 -7.51 10.89 -12.43
CA ARG A 171 -7.01 9.97 -13.46
C ARG A 171 -5.52 9.67 -13.36
N VAL A 172 -4.84 10.10 -12.30
CA VAL A 172 -3.42 9.75 -12.12
C VAL A 172 -3.25 8.32 -11.56
N PRO A 173 -2.25 7.55 -12.02
CA PRO A 173 -1.85 6.33 -11.34
C PRO A 173 -1.21 6.67 -9.98
N VAL A 174 -1.81 6.20 -8.90
CA VAL A 174 -1.36 6.43 -7.52
C VAL A 174 -0.35 5.38 -7.10
N LEU A 175 -0.57 4.12 -7.48
CA LEU A 175 0.18 2.96 -6.98
C LEU A 175 1.44 2.65 -7.79
N ARG A 176 1.79 3.50 -8.76
CA ARG A 176 2.95 3.28 -9.62
C ARG A 176 4.26 3.82 -9.05
N ILE A 177 4.18 4.87 -8.24
CA ILE A 177 5.34 5.49 -7.59
C ILE A 177 5.01 5.69 -6.11
N ALA A 178 5.99 5.45 -5.26
CA ALA A 178 5.89 5.58 -3.81
C ALA A 178 7.08 6.37 -3.27
N ASP A 179 7.00 6.75 -2.01
CA ASP A 179 8.11 7.27 -1.23
C ASP A 179 8.38 6.35 -0.05
N PRO A 180 9.65 6.16 0.34
CA PRO A 180 9.95 5.57 1.63
C PRO A 180 9.43 6.48 2.75
N ILE A 181 8.96 5.87 3.84
CA ILE A 181 8.50 6.57 5.05
C ILE A 181 9.51 6.31 6.16
N ASP A 182 9.82 7.35 6.94
CA ASP A 182 10.50 7.17 8.22
C ASP A 182 9.46 6.67 9.26
N PRO A 183 9.54 5.41 9.70
CA PRO A 183 8.59 4.90 10.68
C PRO A 183 8.72 5.61 12.03
N GLY A 184 9.90 6.12 12.37
CA GLY A 184 10.14 6.84 13.62
C GLY A 184 9.27 8.10 13.73
N GLU A 185 9.22 8.90 12.66
CA GLU A 185 8.34 10.08 12.60
C GLU A 185 6.86 9.67 12.65
N ALA A 186 6.47 8.62 11.93
CA ALA A 186 5.09 8.17 11.89
C ALA A 186 4.56 7.65 13.24
N PHE A 187 5.40 6.98 14.03
CA PHE A 187 5.01 6.48 15.35
C PHE A 187 4.80 7.59 16.37
N VAL A 188 5.51 8.71 16.26
CA VAL A 188 5.39 9.83 17.21
C VAL A 188 3.99 10.46 17.18
N ASP A 189 3.37 10.52 16.00
CA ASP A 189 2.10 11.22 15.79
C ASP A 189 0.88 10.27 15.70
N ASP A 190 1.07 8.95 15.90
CA ASP A 190 0.02 7.94 15.71
C ASP A 190 0.09 6.83 16.78
N ASP A 191 -0.65 7.04 17.87
CA ASP A 191 -0.74 6.10 19.00
C ASP A 191 -1.26 4.72 18.58
N ILE A 192 -2.20 4.66 17.62
CA ILE A 192 -2.77 3.40 17.14
C ILE A 192 -1.73 2.62 16.35
N LEU A 193 -1.00 3.29 15.47
CA LEU A 193 0.10 2.68 14.75
C LEU A 193 1.16 2.13 15.71
N THR A 194 1.50 2.90 16.75
CA THR A 194 2.43 2.47 17.81
C THR A 194 1.92 1.26 18.59
N GLU A 195 0.66 1.26 19.02
CA GLU A 195 0.04 0.13 19.74
C GLU A 195 0.05 -1.15 18.90
N LEU A 196 -0.29 -1.05 17.61
CA LEU A 196 -0.29 -2.18 16.68
C LEU A 196 1.12 -2.75 16.48
N ALA A 197 2.13 -1.88 16.35
CA ALA A 197 3.53 -2.27 16.18
C ALA A 197 4.11 -2.90 17.46
N ASP A 198 3.88 -2.30 18.63
CA ASP A 198 4.28 -2.86 19.93
C ASP A 198 3.55 -4.19 20.23
N GLY A 199 2.34 -4.36 19.68
CA GLY A 199 1.58 -5.60 19.68
C GLY A 199 2.14 -6.71 18.79
N GLY A 200 3.22 -6.45 18.04
CA GLY A 200 3.94 -7.43 17.22
C GLY A 200 3.54 -7.44 15.74
N ALA A 201 2.68 -6.54 15.29
CA ALA A 201 2.26 -6.52 13.89
C ALA A 201 3.32 -5.90 12.97
N SER A 202 3.60 -6.61 11.87
CA SER A 202 4.40 -6.13 10.74
C SER A 202 4.16 -7.08 9.56
N PRO A 203 3.51 -6.64 8.47
CA PRO A 203 3.21 -5.25 8.13
C PRO A 203 1.88 -4.72 8.70
N ILE A 204 1.78 -3.39 8.74
CA ILE A 204 0.59 -2.61 9.06
C ILE A 204 0.24 -1.76 7.84
N VAL A 205 -0.94 -1.96 7.29
CA VAL A 205 -1.51 -1.10 6.24
C VAL A 205 -2.32 0.00 6.91
N LYS A 206 -2.04 1.25 6.58
CA LYS A 206 -2.80 2.42 7.03
C LYS A 206 -3.41 3.12 5.82
N LEU A 207 -4.71 3.36 5.88
CA LEU A 207 -5.47 4.10 4.88
C LEU A 207 -6.07 5.36 5.53
N PRO A 208 -5.34 6.49 5.56
CA PRO A 208 -5.88 7.77 5.99
C PRO A 208 -7.04 8.18 5.09
N PHE A 209 -8.20 8.47 5.67
CA PHE A 209 -9.37 8.82 4.89
C PHE A 209 -9.22 10.16 4.20
N LYS A 210 -9.78 10.24 2.99
CA LYS A 210 -9.95 11.52 2.30
C LYS A 210 -10.74 12.46 3.22
N PRO A 211 -10.39 13.76 3.27
CA PRO A 211 -11.18 14.73 4.01
C PRO A 211 -12.64 14.64 3.57
N LYS A 212 -13.58 14.62 4.53
CA LYS A 212 -15.00 14.71 4.20
C LYS A 212 -15.23 16.02 3.44
N VAL A 213 -15.72 15.93 2.22
CA VAL A 213 -16.23 17.11 1.51
C VAL A 213 -17.47 17.57 2.26
N ALA A 214 -17.48 18.81 2.74
CA ALA A 214 -18.61 19.37 3.46
C ALA A 214 -19.89 19.25 2.60
N GLY A 215 -20.92 18.60 3.13
CA GLY A 215 -22.22 18.43 2.46
C GLY A 215 -22.47 17.08 1.79
N GLN A 216 -21.54 16.13 1.82
CA GLN A 216 -21.82 14.77 1.34
C GLN A 216 -22.55 13.97 2.44
N PRO A 217 -23.75 13.42 2.18
CA PRO A 217 -24.45 12.62 3.17
C PRO A 217 -23.59 11.40 3.54
N ALA A 218 -23.65 10.99 4.81
CA ALA A 218 -23.07 9.72 5.23
C ALA A 218 -23.59 8.64 4.28
N MET A 219 -22.70 7.82 3.71
CA MET A 219 -23.12 6.70 2.89
C MET A 219 -24.11 5.89 3.72
N ALA A 220 -25.35 5.80 3.23
CA ALA A 220 -26.40 5.05 3.88
C ALA A 220 -25.93 3.60 3.98
N THR A 221 -25.77 3.11 5.21
CA THR A 221 -25.62 1.70 5.48
C THR A 221 -26.94 1.04 5.11
N GLY A 222 -26.94 0.29 4.00
CA GLY A 222 -28.00 -0.67 3.66
C GLY A 222 -27.86 -1.95 4.45
#